data_AF-A0A5M4AGX2-F1
#
_entry.id   AF-A0A5M4AGX2-F1
#
_cell.length_a   1.000
_cell.length_b   1.000
_cell.length_c   1.000
_cell.angle_alpha   90.00
_cell.angle_beta   90.00
_cell.angle_gamma   90.00
#
_symmetry.space_group_name_H-M   'P 1'
#
loop_
_entity.id
_entity.type
_entity.pdbx_description
1 polymer ?
#
loop_
_entity_poly.entity_id
_entity_poly.type
_entity_poly.pdbx_seq_one_letter_code
_entity_poly.pdbx_strand_id
1 'polypeptide(L)'
;MKTRIYFLDNLRTFLIFLVVLLHAGLVYEQALEGNWIVVDPVKNNSIGLIRMYLDLFVMFSIFFISGYFIPYSLKSKNTWGFVKSKLKRIMLPWLIAVLTLIPAYKAIFLFSRGLPQEAWYTYFHVFQRAGTDLYFFANNPTQNWLWFLPILFMFQLIYLALHKLNLLSFKISLKTGVVLTFVFGVLYGMVISEAGLMGWTHTALFDFQRERLLIYFMSFLLGTLCNKQKVFESGTKNKKLYIQANVVLTFSLLVFTAVALNLFFNIINPGRNFYFVSPFFDRLFYHMSAVLSMLSFLYVLIYAFRFSLNKTNWLMDELNNSSYSVYIIHLVVMGVIAVGLLYAPVPALVKYAVLTILTYAVSNLLVIVYRRVFQPNVPLKLATGAVMVGAFFAFIVIGSQKSATAEPEQPAKQVEVKANPKVSLHEAIVLGDMEAVQQHIASGSDLNIKESSGGSSPLMTAATFGRNEMAMALIEAGADVNFRNNNGSTPLHTAAFFCRTEIVKALLAHGADTSVKNNAGSTALESVLVPFEAVKGIYDYFGKVFGPLGLKLDYERIKTARPEIAKLLQQS
;
A
#
# COMPACT_ATOMS: atom_id res chain seq x y z
N MET A 1 40.87 4.45 -13.97
CA MET A 1 39.65 4.13 -13.18
C MET A 1 40.05 3.66 -11.77
N LYS A 2 40.38 4.57 -10.83
CA LYS A 2 40.75 4.24 -9.42
C LYS A 2 39.80 4.90 -8.39
N THR A 3 38.57 5.24 -8.78
CA THR A 3 37.67 6.16 -8.03
C THR A 3 36.20 5.74 -8.02
N ARG A 4 35.89 4.44 -8.12
CA ARG A 4 34.48 4.00 -7.94
C ARG A 4 34.17 3.90 -6.46
N ILE A 5 33.24 4.72 -5.99
CA ILE A 5 32.77 4.73 -4.61
C ILE A 5 31.67 3.68 -4.50
N TYR A 6 32.08 2.41 -4.37
CA TYR A 6 31.19 1.25 -4.43
C TYR A 6 30.08 1.31 -3.38
N PHE A 7 30.35 1.84 -2.19
CA PHE A 7 29.33 1.92 -1.15
C PHE A 7 28.14 2.81 -1.53
N LEU A 8 28.31 3.89 -2.31
CA LEU A 8 27.20 4.74 -2.76
C LEU A 8 26.36 4.06 -3.84
N ASP A 9 27.01 3.27 -4.71
CA ASP A 9 26.31 2.43 -5.68
C ASP A 9 25.50 1.35 -4.94
N ASN A 10 26.13 0.62 -4.01
CA ASN A 10 25.49 -0.41 -3.20
C ASN A 10 24.32 0.18 -2.38
N LEU A 11 24.50 1.36 -1.81
CA LEU A 11 23.47 2.05 -1.06
C LEU A 11 22.28 2.42 -1.96
N ARG A 12 22.53 2.96 -3.16
CA ARG A 12 21.48 3.25 -4.13
C ARG A 12 20.67 2.00 -4.47
N THR A 13 21.36 0.90 -4.76
CA THR A 13 20.73 -0.38 -5.09
C THR A 13 19.89 -0.91 -3.93
N PHE A 14 20.42 -0.84 -2.70
CA PHE A 14 19.67 -1.20 -1.49
C PHE A 14 18.41 -0.36 -1.31
N LEU A 15 18.50 0.96 -1.49
CA LEU A 15 17.35 1.86 -1.39
C LEU A 15 16.29 1.54 -2.46
N ILE A 16 16.71 1.20 -3.68
CA ILE A 16 15.78 0.75 -4.74
C ILE A 16 15.16 -0.61 -4.42
N PHE A 17 15.92 -1.54 -3.83
CA PHE A 17 15.35 -2.79 -3.36
C PHE A 17 14.30 -2.56 -2.25
N LEU A 18 14.55 -1.63 -1.33
CA LEU A 18 13.61 -1.26 -0.27
C LEU A 18 12.32 -0.64 -0.84
N VAL A 19 12.44 0.13 -1.93
CA VAL A 19 11.29 0.60 -2.71
C VAL A 19 10.48 -0.58 -3.26
N VAL A 20 11.16 -1.56 -3.87
CA VAL A 20 10.53 -2.75 -4.46
C VAL A 20 9.80 -3.58 -3.40
N LEU A 21 10.45 -3.81 -2.26
CA LEU A 21 9.86 -4.49 -1.10
C LEU A 21 8.57 -3.80 -0.65
N LEU A 22 8.57 -2.46 -0.58
CA LEU A 22 7.39 -1.69 -0.17
C LEU A 22 6.24 -1.80 -1.18
N HIS A 23 6.53 -1.66 -2.47
CA HIS A 23 5.50 -1.78 -3.50
C HIS A 23 4.91 -3.19 -3.59
N ALA A 24 5.73 -4.22 -3.37
CA ALA A 24 5.27 -5.61 -3.26
C ALA A 24 4.27 -5.81 -2.11
N GLY A 25 4.36 -4.99 -1.06
CA GLY A 25 3.49 -5.06 0.11
C GLY A 25 2.11 -4.48 -0.17
N LEU A 26 2.03 -3.45 -1.01
CA LEU A 26 0.76 -2.80 -1.42
C LEU A 26 -0.19 -3.78 -2.12
N VAL A 27 0.34 -4.73 -2.90
CA VAL A 27 -0.47 -5.70 -3.66
C VAL A 27 -1.16 -6.74 -2.77
N TYR A 28 -0.58 -7.02 -1.59
CA TYR A 28 -1.08 -8.01 -0.64
C TYR A 28 -1.69 -7.41 0.62
N GLU A 29 -1.92 -6.11 0.66
CA GLU A 29 -2.47 -5.41 1.83
C GLU A 29 -3.83 -5.96 2.29
N GLN A 30 -4.65 -6.51 1.39
CA GLN A 30 -5.86 -7.27 1.74
C GLN A 30 -5.61 -8.77 2.10
N ALA A 31 -4.53 -9.38 1.62
CA ALA A 31 -4.21 -10.78 1.92
C ALA A 31 -3.49 -10.96 3.28
N LEU A 32 -2.94 -9.87 3.82
CA LEU A 32 -2.29 -9.82 5.13
C LEU A 32 -3.26 -9.57 6.27
N GLU A 33 -4.52 -9.18 6.00
CA GLU A 33 -5.58 -9.02 7.01
C GLU A 33 -5.87 -10.32 7.77
N GLY A 34 -5.63 -11.48 7.13
CA GLY A 34 -5.96 -12.79 7.71
C GLY A 34 -4.83 -13.52 8.42
N ASN A 35 -3.60 -12.98 8.48
CA ASN A 35 -2.46 -13.75 8.98
C ASN A 35 -1.47 -12.86 9.73
N TRP A 36 -1.70 -12.67 11.02
CA TRP A 36 -0.75 -12.90 12.13
C TRP A 36 -1.46 -12.71 13.48
N ILE A 37 -1.03 -13.50 14.47
CA ILE A 37 -1.64 -13.69 15.79
C ILE A 37 -1.93 -12.33 16.46
N VAL A 38 -3.21 -12.13 16.81
CA VAL A 38 -3.87 -10.90 17.31
C VAL A 38 -4.14 -9.83 16.23
N VAL A 39 -5.32 -9.96 15.61
CA VAL A 39 -5.95 -8.99 14.70
C VAL A 39 -6.54 -7.85 15.53
N ASP A 40 -5.84 -6.72 15.55
CA ASP A 40 -6.29 -5.46 16.13
C ASP A 40 -6.35 -4.43 14.99
N PRO A 41 -7.48 -3.73 14.77
CA PRO A 41 -7.59 -2.60 13.83
C PRO A 41 -6.51 -1.53 14.02
N VAL A 42 -5.93 -1.41 15.22
CA VAL A 42 -4.82 -0.51 15.53
C VAL A 42 -3.50 -0.94 14.86
N LYS A 43 -3.30 -2.23 14.53
CA LYS A 43 -2.06 -2.72 13.87
C LYS A 43 -2.02 -2.50 12.35
N ASN A 44 -3.15 -2.21 11.71
CA ASN A 44 -3.14 -1.73 10.32
C ASN A 44 -2.39 -0.38 10.20
N ASN A 45 -2.28 0.36 11.32
CA ASN A 45 -1.49 1.60 11.42
C ASN A 45 0.02 1.38 11.57
N SER A 46 0.50 0.19 11.96
CA SER A 46 1.94 -0.10 12.10
C SER A 46 2.66 -0.15 10.75
N ILE A 47 1.97 -0.62 9.69
CA ILE A 47 2.50 -0.63 8.32
C ILE A 47 2.48 0.79 7.72
N GLY A 48 1.45 1.59 8.03
CA GLY A 48 1.42 3.03 7.71
C GLY A 48 2.56 3.80 8.36
N LEU A 49 2.90 3.49 9.61
CA LEU A 49 4.09 4.02 10.30
C LEU A 49 5.39 3.60 9.61
N ILE A 50 5.57 2.32 9.30
CA ILE A 50 6.74 1.83 8.55
C ILE A 50 6.88 2.56 7.21
N ARG A 51 5.76 2.77 6.48
CA ARG A 51 5.72 3.56 5.24
C ARG A 51 6.16 5.00 5.48
N MET A 52 5.63 5.65 6.52
CA MET A 52 6.00 7.01 6.90
C MET A 52 7.52 7.15 7.12
N TYR A 53 8.16 6.23 7.84
CA TYR A 53 9.62 6.27 8.07
C TYR A 53 10.42 5.95 6.81
N LEU A 54 10.01 4.95 6.04
CA LEU A 54 10.69 4.58 4.81
C LEU A 54 10.62 5.71 3.77
N ASP A 55 9.45 6.34 3.61
CA ASP A 55 9.26 7.53 2.79
C ASP A 55 10.16 8.69 3.24
N LEU A 56 10.31 8.86 4.55
CA LEU A 56 11.15 9.90 5.13
C LEU A 56 12.61 9.74 4.67
N PHE A 57 13.13 8.51 4.70
CA PHE A 57 14.56 8.26 4.54
C PHE A 57 14.99 7.86 3.13
N VAL A 58 14.18 7.08 2.43
CA VAL A 58 14.56 6.49 1.14
C VAL A 58 14.67 7.57 0.07
N MET A 59 13.64 8.40 -0.10
CA MET A 59 13.65 9.49 -1.10
C MET A 59 14.79 10.45 -0.82
N PHE A 60 14.91 10.92 0.43
CA PHE A 60 15.98 11.82 0.85
C PHE A 60 17.37 11.31 0.47
N SER A 61 17.61 10.02 0.68
CA SER A 61 18.88 9.36 0.37
C SER A 61 19.11 9.17 -1.14
N ILE A 62 18.07 8.82 -1.91
CA ILE A 62 18.16 8.68 -3.38
C ILE A 62 18.52 10.03 -4.03
N PHE A 63 17.85 11.12 -3.61
CA PHE A 63 18.14 12.46 -4.10
C PHE A 63 19.57 12.90 -3.75
N PHE A 64 20.03 12.64 -2.52
CA PHE A 64 21.42 12.88 -2.12
C PHE A 64 22.42 12.17 -3.03
N ILE A 65 22.26 10.85 -3.23
CA ILE A 65 23.19 10.04 -4.02
C ILE A 65 23.21 10.52 -5.48
N SER A 66 22.06 10.85 -6.05
CA SER A 66 21.98 11.41 -7.40
C SER A 66 22.72 12.74 -7.51
N GLY A 67 22.56 13.62 -6.52
CA GLY A 67 23.30 14.88 -6.42
C GLY A 67 24.81 14.68 -6.28
N TYR A 68 25.24 13.65 -5.55
CA TYR A 68 26.65 13.32 -5.46
C TYR A 68 27.26 12.92 -6.82
N PHE A 69 26.52 12.16 -7.63
CA PHE A 69 27.04 11.65 -8.91
C PHE A 69 26.82 12.60 -10.11
N ILE A 70 25.97 13.62 -10.00
CA ILE A 70 25.66 14.51 -11.14
C ILE A 70 26.88 15.24 -11.72
N PRO A 71 27.89 15.69 -10.95
CA PRO A 71 29.04 16.40 -11.52
C PRO A 71 29.86 15.54 -12.49
N TYR A 72 29.97 14.23 -12.26
CA TYR A 72 30.66 13.31 -13.18
C TYR A 72 29.91 13.16 -14.51
N SER A 73 28.58 13.18 -14.46
CA SER A 73 27.74 13.12 -15.65
C SER A 73 27.84 14.38 -16.51
N LEU A 74 28.12 15.52 -15.87
CA LEU A 74 28.29 16.80 -16.57
C LEU A 74 29.68 16.89 -17.21
N LYS A 75 30.75 16.49 -16.51
CA LYS A 75 32.13 16.51 -17.02
C LYS A 75 32.33 15.69 -18.30
N SER A 76 31.53 14.64 -18.49
CA SER A 76 31.68 13.71 -19.61
C SER A 76 30.86 14.07 -20.85
N LYS A 77 30.05 15.14 -20.83
CA LYS A 77 29.08 15.44 -21.89
C LYS A 77 28.88 16.93 -22.13
N ASN A 78 28.59 17.31 -23.37
CA ASN A 78 28.03 18.62 -23.69
C ASN A 78 26.56 18.74 -23.21
N THR A 79 25.99 19.94 -23.24
CA THR A 79 24.62 20.19 -22.72
C THR A 79 23.58 19.25 -23.32
N TRP A 80 23.56 19.12 -24.64
CA TRP A 80 22.59 18.27 -25.33
C TRP A 80 22.83 16.78 -25.01
N GLY A 81 24.09 16.35 -25.00
CA GLY A 81 24.47 15.00 -24.63
C GLY A 81 24.10 14.65 -23.19
N PHE A 82 24.18 15.62 -22.27
CA PHE A 82 23.70 15.47 -20.90
C PHE A 82 22.17 15.27 -20.89
N VAL A 83 21.41 16.19 -21.47
CA VAL A 83 19.92 16.12 -21.48
C VAL A 83 19.45 14.83 -22.15
N LYS A 84 19.94 14.52 -23.36
CA LYS A 84 19.62 13.28 -24.07
C LYS A 84 19.94 12.05 -23.23
N SER A 85 21.06 12.06 -22.51
CA SER A 85 21.43 10.97 -21.61
C SER A 85 20.50 10.81 -20.42
N LYS A 86 20.04 11.92 -19.82
CA LYS A 86 19.12 11.88 -18.69
C LYS A 86 17.72 11.47 -19.12
N LEU A 87 17.27 11.96 -20.26
CA LEU A 87 16.00 11.57 -20.88
C LEU A 87 16.01 10.07 -21.19
N LYS A 88 17.05 9.56 -21.84
CA LYS A 88 17.19 8.12 -22.15
C LYS A 88 17.26 7.23 -20.89
N ARG A 89 17.88 7.69 -19.80
CA ARG A 89 18.14 6.85 -18.60
C ARG A 89 17.09 6.95 -17.51
N ILE A 90 16.33 8.05 -17.48
CA ILE A 90 15.37 8.37 -16.41
C ILE A 90 13.95 8.44 -17.00
N MET A 91 13.72 9.35 -17.95
CA MET A 91 12.38 9.63 -18.47
C MET A 91 11.85 8.57 -19.41
N LEU A 92 12.66 8.02 -20.32
CA LEU A 92 12.21 7.01 -21.28
C LEU A 92 11.76 5.72 -20.57
N PRO A 93 12.53 5.15 -19.63
CA PRO A 93 12.07 4.00 -18.86
C PRO A 93 10.82 4.31 -18.03
N TRP A 94 10.73 5.52 -17.46
CA TRP A 94 9.54 5.97 -16.74
C TRP A 94 8.31 6.07 -17.67
N LEU A 95 8.43 6.69 -18.84
CA LEU A 95 7.35 6.77 -19.84
C LEU A 95 6.88 5.39 -20.28
N ILE A 96 7.81 4.45 -20.52
CA ILE A 96 7.47 3.06 -20.83
C ILE A 96 6.69 2.45 -19.65
N ALA A 97 7.17 2.59 -18.42
CA ALA A 97 6.46 2.07 -17.26
C ALA A 97 5.04 2.63 -17.15
N VAL A 98 4.91 3.93 -17.33
CA VAL A 98 3.69 4.69 -17.11
C VAL A 98 2.65 4.47 -18.20
N LEU A 99 3.07 4.42 -19.47
CA LEU A 99 2.16 4.34 -20.62
C LEU A 99 1.82 2.90 -21.02
N THR A 100 2.62 1.90 -20.62
CA THR A 100 2.38 0.51 -21.02
C THR A 100 2.28 -0.42 -19.82
N LEU A 101 3.31 -0.47 -18.99
CA LEU A 101 3.45 -1.46 -17.92
C LEU A 101 2.38 -1.31 -16.82
N ILE A 102 2.10 -0.09 -16.37
CA ILE A 102 1.12 0.18 -15.31
C ILE A 102 -0.33 -0.08 -15.80
N PRO A 103 -0.77 0.43 -16.97
CA PRO A 103 -2.07 0.07 -17.52
C PRO A 103 -2.25 -1.43 -17.74
N ALA A 104 -1.21 -2.12 -18.25
CA ALA A 104 -1.25 -3.56 -18.43
C ALA A 104 -1.39 -4.31 -17.10
N TYR A 105 -0.61 -3.91 -16.09
CA TYR A 105 -0.73 -4.42 -14.73
C TYR A 105 -2.15 -4.23 -14.18
N LYS A 106 -2.73 -3.03 -14.34
CA LYS A 106 -4.11 -2.74 -13.90
C LYS A 106 -5.10 -3.71 -14.51
N ALA A 107 -5.04 -3.84 -15.84
CA ALA A 107 -5.99 -4.66 -16.58
C ALA A 107 -5.93 -6.12 -16.09
N ILE A 108 -4.72 -6.66 -15.93
CA ILE A 108 -4.47 -8.00 -15.39
C ILE A 108 -4.96 -8.12 -13.95
N PHE A 109 -4.66 -7.13 -13.09
CA PHE A 109 -5.06 -7.12 -11.69
C PHE A 109 -6.59 -7.14 -11.54
N LEU A 110 -7.30 -6.25 -12.22
CA LEU A 110 -8.76 -6.16 -12.18
C LEU A 110 -9.39 -7.43 -12.75
N PHE A 111 -8.88 -7.91 -13.88
CA PHE A 111 -9.33 -9.17 -14.50
C PHE A 111 -9.17 -10.36 -13.57
N SER A 112 -8.00 -10.51 -12.92
CA SER A 112 -7.71 -11.62 -12.01
C SER A 112 -8.60 -11.65 -10.76
N ARG A 113 -9.26 -10.54 -10.43
CA ARG A 113 -10.17 -10.42 -9.28
C ARG A 113 -11.65 -10.30 -9.66
N GLY A 114 -11.99 -10.48 -10.95
CA GLY A 114 -13.36 -10.28 -11.42
C GLY A 114 -13.89 -8.85 -11.23
N LEU A 115 -12.99 -7.88 -11.06
CA LEU A 115 -13.36 -6.48 -10.87
C LEU A 115 -13.63 -5.80 -12.23
N PRO A 116 -14.55 -4.82 -12.30
CA PRO A 116 -14.80 -4.08 -13.51
C PRO A 116 -13.53 -3.34 -13.97
N GLN A 117 -13.29 -3.32 -15.28
CA GLN A 117 -12.16 -2.60 -15.84
C GLN A 117 -12.34 -1.09 -15.62
N GLU A 118 -11.29 -0.44 -15.15
CA GLU A 118 -11.27 1.02 -14.97
C GLU A 118 -10.47 1.70 -16.09
N ALA A 119 -10.65 3.01 -16.26
CA ALA A 119 -9.86 3.77 -17.20
C ALA A 119 -8.35 3.74 -16.85
N TRP A 120 -7.49 3.66 -17.87
CA TRP A 120 -6.04 3.50 -17.68
C TRP A 120 -5.39 4.61 -16.84
N TYR A 121 -5.95 5.82 -16.85
CA TYR A 121 -5.45 6.97 -16.11
C TYR A 121 -5.78 6.93 -14.61
N THR A 122 -6.61 6.01 -14.11
CA THR A 122 -6.98 5.99 -12.68
C THR A 122 -5.85 5.53 -11.75
N TYR A 123 -4.74 4.98 -12.26
CA TYR A 123 -3.47 4.82 -11.49
C TYR A 123 -2.71 6.13 -11.30
N PHE A 124 -2.95 7.11 -12.18
CA PHE A 124 -2.49 8.46 -11.98
C PHE A 124 -3.49 9.08 -11.01
N HIS A 125 -3.35 8.73 -9.73
CA HIS A 125 -4.11 9.37 -8.68
C HIS A 125 -3.84 10.88 -8.74
N VAL A 126 -4.74 11.61 -9.40
CA VAL A 126 -4.87 13.05 -9.23
C VAL A 126 -5.52 13.22 -7.87
N PHE A 127 -4.79 13.87 -6.97
CA PHE A 127 -5.18 14.03 -5.58
C PHE A 127 -6.65 14.45 -5.41
N GLN A 128 -7.46 13.62 -4.74
CA GLN A 128 -8.72 14.07 -4.16
C GLN A 128 -8.54 14.16 -2.64
N ARG A 129 -8.63 15.40 -2.16
CA ARG A 129 -8.48 15.79 -0.76
C ARG A 129 -9.63 15.18 0.05
N ALA A 130 -9.32 14.40 1.08
CA ALA A 130 -10.30 13.94 2.07
C ALA A 130 -10.05 14.66 3.41
N GLY A 131 -11.09 15.29 3.97
CA GLY A 131 -11.07 15.88 5.32
C GLY A 131 -10.94 17.40 5.39
N THR A 132 -11.36 17.97 6.53
CA THR A 132 -11.45 19.41 6.82
C THR A 132 -10.29 19.96 7.66
N ASP A 133 -9.45 19.10 8.27
CA ASP A 133 -8.27 19.51 9.07
C ASP A 133 -6.94 19.35 8.31
N LEU A 134 -6.86 20.18 7.27
CA LEU A 134 -5.72 20.92 6.76
C LEU A 134 -4.31 20.65 7.39
N TYR A 135 -3.53 19.82 6.70
CA TYR A 135 -2.10 20.04 6.33
C TYR A 135 -0.97 19.15 6.86
N PHE A 136 -1.21 18.08 7.62
CA PHE A 136 -0.07 17.32 8.19
C PHE A 136 0.17 15.91 7.66
N PHE A 137 -0.88 15.33 7.08
CA PHE A 137 -0.83 14.05 6.38
C PHE A 137 -1.57 14.16 5.04
N ALA A 138 -1.44 15.31 4.36
CA ALA A 138 -2.05 15.57 3.05
C ALA A 138 -1.48 14.69 1.92
N ASN A 139 -0.73 13.66 2.27
CA ASN A 139 -0.18 12.68 1.38
C ASN A 139 -0.95 11.39 1.65
N ASN A 140 -1.86 11.03 0.74
CA ASN A 140 -2.43 9.70 0.72
C ASN A 140 -1.27 8.68 0.91
N PRO A 141 -1.32 7.72 1.83
CA PRO A 141 -0.29 6.70 1.97
C PRO A 141 -0.03 5.92 0.66
N THR A 142 -0.91 6.04 -0.34
CA THR A 142 -0.65 5.66 -1.75
C THR A 142 0.10 6.73 -2.56
N GLN A 143 0.99 7.50 -1.93
CA GLN A 143 1.83 8.47 -2.63
C GLN A 143 2.53 7.77 -3.79
N ASN A 144 2.32 8.29 -5.00
CA ASN A 144 2.78 7.60 -6.18
C ASN A 144 4.29 7.88 -6.34
N TRP A 145 5.12 7.02 -5.74
CA TRP A 145 6.59 7.05 -5.87
C TRP A 145 6.98 7.05 -7.35
N LEU A 146 6.10 6.61 -8.24
CA LEU A 146 6.18 6.79 -9.68
C LEU A 146 6.70 8.16 -10.12
N TRP A 147 6.31 9.25 -9.45
CA TRP A 147 6.72 10.62 -9.84
C TRP A 147 8.12 11.02 -9.38
N PHE A 148 8.81 10.23 -8.55
CA PHE A 148 10.14 10.60 -8.08
C PHE A 148 11.15 10.71 -9.24
N LEU A 149 11.01 9.89 -10.29
CA LEU A 149 11.92 9.88 -11.45
C LEU A 149 11.82 11.17 -12.30
N PRO A 150 10.61 11.63 -12.70
CA PRO A 150 10.45 12.94 -13.32
C PRO A 150 10.99 14.10 -12.48
N ILE A 151 10.76 14.09 -11.16
CA ILE A 151 11.32 15.11 -10.25
C ILE A 151 12.85 15.04 -10.22
N LEU A 152 13.42 13.84 -10.17
CA LEU A 152 14.86 13.62 -10.20
C LEU A 152 15.48 14.09 -11.53
N PHE A 153 14.77 13.90 -12.64
CA PHE A 153 15.15 14.44 -13.95
C PHE A 153 15.14 15.97 -13.93
N MET A 154 14.07 16.58 -13.41
CA MET A 154 13.95 18.03 -13.26
C MET A 154 15.10 18.62 -12.42
N PHE A 155 15.42 18.04 -11.27
CA PHE A 155 16.54 18.52 -10.43
C PHE A 155 17.88 18.49 -11.16
N GLN A 156 18.09 17.51 -12.05
CA GLN A 156 19.30 17.44 -12.86
C GLN A 156 19.34 18.49 -13.97
N LEU A 157 18.19 18.88 -14.52
CA LEU A 157 18.09 20.02 -15.44
C LEU A 157 18.31 21.35 -14.72
N ILE A 158 17.74 21.52 -13.53
CA ILE A 158 17.98 22.69 -12.68
C ILE A 158 19.48 22.79 -12.37
N TYR A 159 20.13 21.70 -11.96
CA TYR A 159 21.57 21.68 -11.73
C TYR A 159 22.38 22.10 -12.97
N LEU A 160 22.01 21.61 -14.16
CA LEU A 160 22.63 22.02 -15.42
C LEU A 160 22.47 23.52 -15.66
N ALA A 161 21.28 24.07 -15.45
CA ALA A 161 21.01 25.51 -15.58
C ALA A 161 21.83 26.32 -14.58
N LEU A 162 21.81 25.96 -13.29
CA LEU A 162 22.60 26.60 -12.24
C LEU A 162 24.11 26.54 -12.53
N HIS A 163 24.59 25.43 -13.09
CA HIS A 163 25.99 25.30 -13.49
C HIS A 163 26.34 26.27 -14.63
N LYS A 164 25.50 26.36 -15.67
CA LYS A 164 25.71 27.28 -16.79
C LYS A 164 25.66 28.75 -16.38
N LEU A 165 24.75 29.08 -15.46
CA LEU A 165 24.62 30.42 -14.90
C LEU A 165 25.69 30.73 -13.85
N ASN A 166 26.62 29.80 -13.60
CA ASN A 166 27.69 29.92 -12.61
C ASN A 166 27.18 30.15 -11.16
N LEU A 167 25.93 29.77 -10.87
CA LEU A 167 25.28 29.91 -9.56
C LEU A 167 25.67 28.81 -8.57
N LEU A 168 26.55 27.87 -8.96
CA LEU A 168 27.10 26.80 -8.10
C LEU A 168 28.54 27.09 -7.61
N SER A 169 29.04 28.29 -7.91
CA SER A 169 30.42 28.70 -7.60
C SER A 169 30.65 29.01 -6.13
N PHE A 170 29.59 29.20 -5.33
CA PHE A 170 29.69 29.54 -3.90
C PHE A 170 30.60 28.58 -3.12
N LYS A 171 31.47 29.16 -2.28
CA LYS A 171 32.34 28.45 -1.33
C LYS A 171 31.60 28.29 0.00
N ILE A 172 30.68 27.33 0.04
CA ILE A 172 29.93 26.99 1.25
C ILE A 172 30.62 25.81 1.94
N SER A 173 30.79 25.84 3.27
CA SER A 173 31.33 24.69 4.02
C SER A 173 30.27 23.60 4.21
N LEU A 174 30.66 22.33 4.40
CA LEU A 174 29.69 21.25 4.62
C LEU A 174 28.78 21.53 5.82
N LYS A 175 29.34 22.04 6.93
CA LYS A 175 28.58 22.42 8.12
C LYS A 175 27.49 23.43 7.77
N THR A 176 27.83 24.46 6.99
CA THR A 176 26.87 25.48 6.55
C THR A 176 25.80 24.86 5.65
N GLY A 177 26.18 23.99 4.71
CA GLY A 177 25.24 23.29 3.85
C GLY A 177 24.22 22.45 4.64
N VAL A 178 24.67 21.70 5.65
CA VAL A 178 23.77 20.93 6.54
C VAL A 178 22.82 21.84 7.31
N VAL A 179 23.32 22.95 7.87
CA VAL A 179 22.51 23.92 8.61
C VAL A 179 21.47 24.59 7.70
N LEU A 180 21.85 24.99 6.48
CA LEU A 180 20.92 25.57 5.51
C LEU A 180 19.83 24.57 5.10
N THR A 181 20.20 23.30 4.85
CA THR A 181 19.21 22.25 4.56
C THR A 181 18.23 22.07 5.73
N PHE A 182 18.71 22.13 6.97
CA PHE A 182 17.85 22.08 8.15
C PHE A 182 16.91 23.29 8.23
N VAL A 183 17.45 24.51 8.23
CA VAL A 183 16.68 25.74 8.41
C VAL A 183 15.66 25.92 7.28
N PHE A 184 16.09 25.85 6.02
CA PHE A 184 15.18 26.01 4.88
C PHE A 184 14.19 24.85 4.79
N GLY A 185 14.58 23.62 5.17
CA GLY A 185 13.67 22.49 5.19
C GLY A 185 12.54 22.68 6.19
N VAL A 186 12.86 23.14 7.41
CA VAL A 186 11.87 23.43 8.45
C VAL A 186 10.98 24.62 8.06
N LEU A 187 11.59 25.73 7.64
CA LEU A 187 10.83 26.92 7.22
C LEU A 187 9.89 26.61 6.07
N TYR A 188 10.35 25.87 5.06
CA TYR A 188 9.52 25.48 3.93
C TYR A 188 8.38 24.57 4.36
N GLY A 189 8.66 23.54 5.16
CA GLY A 189 7.62 22.65 5.70
C GLY A 189 6.54 23.41 6.48
N MET A 190 6.97 24.32 7.35
CA MET A 190 6.07 25.19 8.12
C MET A 190 5.25 26.11 7.22
N VAL A 191 5.86 26.77 6.24
CA VAL A 191 5.13 27.68 5.32
C VAL A 191 4.11 26.91 4.49
N ILE A 192 4.49 25.76 3.93
CA ILE A 192 3.56 24.96 3.13
C ILE A 192 2.41 24.43 4.00
N SER A 193 2.69 23.96 5.22
CA SER A 193 1.67 23.41 6.10
C SER A 193 0.76 24.47 6.73
N GLU A 194 1.28 25.65 7.10
CA GLU A 194 0.48 26.72 7.72
C GLU A 194 -0.28 27.56 6.67
N ALA A 195 0.38 27.99 5.59
CA ALA A 195 -0.28 28.74 4.52
C ALA A 195 -1.09 27.84 3.59
N GLY A 196 -0.95 26.54 3.78
CA GLY A 196 -1.81 25.58 3.16
C GLY A 196 -1.62 25.42 1.66
N LEU A 197 -0.41 25.67 1.21
CA LEU A 197 -0.05 25.81 -0.18
C LEU A 197 0.02 24.44 -0.85
N MET A 198 -0.45 24.39 -2.09
CA MET A 198 -0.41 23.18 -2.92
C MET A 198 1.03 22.79 -3.33
N GLY A 199 2.06 23.57 -2.97
CA GLY A 199 3.42 23.44 -3.47
C GLY A 199 3.57 23.85 -4.94
N TRP A 200 4.75 24.29 -5.33
CA TRP A 200 5.12 24.68 -6.70
C TRP A 200 5.14 23.56 -7.76
N THR A 201 5.03 22.29 -7.37
CA THR A 201 4.92 21.18 -8.34
C THR A 201 3.50 20.93 -8.80
N HIS A 202 2.48 21.37 -8.07
CA HIS A 202 1.08 21.04 -8.38
C HIS A 202 0.68 21.55 -9.76
N THR A 203 0.80 20.67 -10.73
CA THR A 203 0.45 20.84 -12.12
C THR A 203 -0.24 19.55 -12.55
N ALA A 204 -0.95 19.57 -13.69
CA ALA A 204 -1.56 18.36 -14.25
C ALA A 204 -0.53 17.21 -14.49
N LEU A 205 0.78 17.53 -14.50
CA LEU A 205 1.86 16.61 -14.85
C LEU A 205 2.78 16.24 -13.67
N PHE A 206 2.73 16.94 -12.54
CA PHE A 206 3.60 16.66 -11.40
C PHE A 206 2.83 16.77 -10.09
N ASP A 207 2.65 15.65 -9.39
CA ASP A 207 2.20 15.64 -8.01
C ASP A 207 3.14 14.76 -7.19
N PHE A 208 4.03 15.39 -6.41
CA PHE A 208 5.06 14.69 -5.66
C PHE A 208 5.42 15.42 -4.38
N GLN A 209 5.10 14.80 -3.23
CA GLN A 209 5.59 15.12 -1.88
C GLN A 209 5.85 16.61 -1.63
N ARG A 210 4.82 17.44 -1.82
CA ARG A 210 4.89 18.90 -1.95
C ARG A 210 5.68 19.56 -0.81
N GLU A 211 5.35 19.25 0.43
CA GLU A 211 6.02 19.76 1.65
C GLU A 211 7.49 19.36 1.79
N ARG A 212 7.94 18.32 1.06
CA ARG A 212 9.30 17.78 1.16
C ARG A 212 10.14 18.05 -0.08
N LEU A 213 9.54 18.60 -1.14
CA LEU A 213 10.25 18.79 -2.41
C LEU A 213 11.50 19.64 -2.26
N LEU A 214 11.42 20.77 -1.55
CA LEU A 214 12.59 21.61 -1.30
C LEU A 214 13.65 20.85 -0.49
N ILE A 215 13.23 20.08 0.51
CA ILE A 215 14.14 19.26 1.34
C ILE A 215 14.89 18.26 0.46
N TYR A 216 14.21 17.60 -0.49
CA TYR A 216 14.84 16.70 -1.45
C TYR A 216 15.80 17.42 -2.40
N PHE A 217 15.45 18.62 -2.86
CA PHE A 217 16.36 19.42 -3.67
C PHE A 217 17.60 19.87 -2.88
N MET A 218 17.43 20.27 -1.62
CA MET A 218 18.53 20.62 -0.74
C MET A 218 19.41 19.40 -0.41
N SER A 219 18.81 18.21 -0.25
CA SER A 219 19.53 16.94 -0.13
C SER A 219 20.36 16.65 -1.38
N PHE A 220 19.79 16.84 -2.57
CA PHE A 220 20.50 16.73 -3.84
C PHE A 220 21.69 17.70 -3.90
N LEU A 221 21.50 18.98 -3.56
CA LEU A 221 22.58 19.96 -3.52
C LEU A 221 23.64 19.63 -2.46
N LEU A 222 23.25 19.10 -1.30
CA LEU A 222 24.17 18.63 -0.28
C LEU A 222 25.04 17.47 -0.81
N GLY A 223 24.46 16.58 -1.61
CA GLY A 223 25.21 15.56 -2.36
C GLY A 223 26.26 16.18 -3.29
N THR A 224 25.88 17.20 -4.07
CA THR A 224 26.82 17.91 -4.96
C THR A 224 27.96 18.59 -4.18
N LEU A 225 27.65 19.15 -3.01
CA LEU A 225 28.63 19.78 -2.12
C LEU A 225 29.62 18.76 -1.57
N CYS A 226 29.11 17.61 -1.12
CA CYS A 226 29.94 16.48 -0.67
C CYS A 226 30.89 15.99 -1.77
N ASN A 227 30.43 15.98 -3.01
CA ASN A 227 31.28 15.66 -4.16
C ASN A 227 32.37 16.70 -4.39
N LYS A 228 32.00 18.00 -4.42
CA LYS A 228 32.92 19.13 -4.61
C LYS A 228 34.01 19.17 -3.53
N GLN A 229 33.65 18.86 -2.28
CA GLN A 229 34.56 18.83 -1.14
C GLN A 229 35.22 17.46 -0.90
N LYS A 230 34.96 16.46 -1.76
CA LYS A 230 35.57 15.12 -1.67
C LYS A 230 35.40 14.46 -0.30
N VAL A 231 34.25 14.69 0.33
CA VAL A 231 33.95 14.27 1.71
C VAL A 231 34.14 12.76 1.91
N PHE A 232 33.90 11.97 0.87
CA PHE A 232 33.99 10.50 0.91
C PHE A 232 35.32 9.92 0.42
N GLU A 233 36.33 10.75 0.15
CA GLU A 233 37.67 10.28 -0.24
C GLU A 233 38.56 9.97 1.00
N SER A 234 38.22 10.44 2.21
CA SER A 234 39.07 10.25 3.43
C SER A 234 38.93 8.86 4.07
N GLY A 235 40.01 8.08 4.22
CA GLY A 235 39.93 6.72 4.80
C GLY A 235 39.58 6.64 6.30
N THR A 236 39.48 7.77 7.00
CA THR A 236 39.38 7.82 8.47
C THR A 236 37.98 7.47 8.98
N LYS A 237 37.89 6.47 9.86
CA LYS A 237 36.67 6.21 10.66
C LYS A 237 36.55 7.22 11.78
N ASN A 238 35.45 7.97 11.83
CA ASN A 238 35.12 8.81 12.98
C ASN A 238 33.98 8.19 13.79
N LYS A 239 34.34 7.29 14.71
CA LYS A 239 33.36 6.56 15.54
C LYS A 239 32.58 7.51 16.48
N LYS A 240 33.22 8.60 16.96
CA LYS A 240 32.58 9.59 17.84
C LYS A 240 31.42 10.29 17.15
N LEU A 241 31.64 10.80 15.94
CA LEU A 241 30.57 11.43 15.14
C LEU A 241 29.47 10.43 14.77
N TYR A 242 29.82 9.17 14.50
CA TYR A 242 28.83 8.11 14.25
C TYR A 242 27.94 7.85 15.47
N ILE A 243 28.52 7.76 16.67
CA ILE A 243 27.74 7.59 17.91
C ILE A 243 26.84 8.80 18.13
N GLN A 244 27.39 10.02 17.99
CA GLN A 244 26.62 11.26 18.13
C GLN A 244 25.44 11.30 17.14
N ALA A 245 25.68 10.98 15.87
CA ALA A 245 24.64 10.95 14.84
C ALA A 245 23.55 9.89 15.15
N ASN A 246 23.92 8.72 15.68
CA ASN A 246 22.94 7.72 16.12
C ASN A 246 22.10 8.22 17.30
N VAL A 247 22.73 8.83 18.32
CA VAL A 247 22.01 9.39 19.48
C VAL A 247 21.02 10.47 19.02
N VAL A 248 21.47 11.40 18.17
CA VAL A 248 20.62 12.45 17.61
C VAL A 248 19.50 11.84 16.76
N LEU A 249 19.80 10.84 15.92
CA LEU A 249 18.79 10.12 15.14
C LEU A 249 17.74 9.48 16.04
N THR A 250 18.14 8.72 17.06
CA THR A 250 17.20 8.05 17.97
C THR A 250 16.29 9.06 18.68
N PHE A 251 16.85 10.13 19.22
CA PHE A 251 16.07 11.15 19.92
C PHE A 251 15.13 11.90 18.98
N SER A 252 15.65 12.36 17.84
CA SER A 252 14.82 13.08 16.86
C SER A 252 13.74 12.19 16.26
N LEU A 253 14.03 10.91 16.01
CA LEU A 253 13.04 9.97 15.51
C LEU A 253 11.95 9.69 16.54
N LEU A 254 12.29 9.61 17.82
CA LEU A 254 11.32 9.45 18.91
C LEU A 254 10.36 10.66 18.96
N VAL A 255 10.91 11.88 18.93
CA VAL A 255 10.11 13.12 18.92
C VAL A 255 9.22 13.17 17.67
N PHE A 256 9.79 12.89 16.50
CA PHE A 256 9.04 12.83 15.24
C PHE A 256 7.88 11.84 15.33
N THR A 257 8.14 10.64 15.84
CA THR A 257 7.13 9.59 16.00
C THR A 257 5.98 10.04 16.89
N ALA A 258 6.30 10.55 18.08
CA ALA A 258 5.30 10.96 19.06
C ALA A 258 4.42 12.09 18.50
N VAL A 259 5.05 13.12 17.92
CA VAL A 259 4.35 14.29 17.36
C VAL A 259 3.57 13.92 16.10
N ALA A 260 4.15 13.14 15.19
CA ALA A 260 3.47 12.65 14.00
C ALA A 260 2.22 11.84 14.37
N LEU A 261 2.34 10.88 15.28
CA LEU A 261 1.21 10.08 15.76
C LEU A 261 0.13 10.95 16.39
N ASN A 262 0.51 11.92 17.21
CA ASN A 262 -0.45 12.80 17.85
C ASN A 262 -1.25 13.62 16.83
N LEU A 263 -0.56 14.21 15.85
CA LEU A 263 -1.19 14.98 14.78
C LEU A 263 -2.03 14.09 13.86
N PHE A 264 -1.61 12.85 13.62
CA PHE A 264 -2.37 11.85 12.87
C PHE A 264 -3.70 11.51 13.55
N PHE A 265 -3.70 11.33 14.88
CA PHE A 265 -4.93 11.04 15.61
C PHE A 265 -5.94 12.19 15.60
N ASN A 266 -5.48 13.44 15.51
CA ASN A 266 -6.39 14.58 15.31
C ASN A 266 -7.05 14.54 13.92
N ILE A 267 -6.39 13.99 12.91
CA ILE A 267 -7.00 13.82 11.58
C ILE A 267 -8.08 12.74 11.59
N ILE A 268 -7.80 11.61 12.26
CA ILE A 268 -8.77 10.50 12.35
C ILE A 268 -9.99 10.92 13.18
N ASN A 269 -9.77 11.66 14.27
CA ASN A 269 -10.82 12.17 15.14
C ASN A 269 -10.68 13.69 15.31
N PRO A 270 -11.24 14.50 14.38
CA PRO A 270 -11.15 15.96 14.44
C PRO A 270 -11.74 16.57 15.70
N GLY A 271 -12.67 15.88 16.37
CA GLY A 271 -13.23 16.33 17.66
C GLY A 271 -12.23 16.27 18.81
N ARG A 272 -11.13 15.51 18.68
CA ARG A 272 -10.11 15.33 19.73
C ARG A 272 -9.33 16.61 20.02
N ASN A 273 -9.01 17.41 18.99
CA ASN A 273 -8.31 18.70 19.06
C ASN A 273 -7.13 18.74 20.05
N PHE A 274 -6.35 17.66 20.15
CA PHE A 274 -5.33 17.52 21.18
C PHE A 274 -3.93 17.80 20.64
N TYR A 275 -3.24 18.80 21.18
CA TYR A 275 -1.86 19.15 20.83
C TYR A 275 -0.98 19.07 22.09
N PHE A 276 0.29 18.66 21.94
CA PHE A 276 1.23 18.60 23.07
C PHE A 276 1.55 19.99 23.62
N VAL A 277 1.73 20.97 22.74
CA VAL A 277 1.99 22.37 23.11
C VAL A 277 0.95 23.28 22.46
N SER A 278 0.87 23.26 21.14
CA SER A 278 -0.11 24.02 20.36
C SER A 278 -0.12 23.51 18.91
N PRO A 279 -1.14 23.84 18.10
CA PRO A 279 -1.15 23.48 16.69
C PRO A 279 0.14 23.88 15.95
N PHE A 280 0.59 25.11 16.17
CA PHE A 280 1.80 25.64 15.55
C PHE A 280 3.07 24.93 16.04
N PHE A 281 3.25 24.78 17.37
CA PHE A 281 4.47 24.22 17.93
C PHE A 281 4.61 22.73 17.67
N ASP A 282 3.52 21.97 17.69
CA ASP A 282 3.54 20.56 17.32
C ASP A 282 3.96 20.40 15.85
N ARG A 283 3.44 21.24 14.94
CA ARG A 283 3.88 21.24 13.53
C ARG A 283 5.36 21.58 13.36
N LEU A 284 5.83 22.59 14.09
CA LEU A 284 7.24 22.97 14.12
C LEU A 284 8.12 21.82 14.59
N PHE A 285 7.75 21.16 15.69
CA PHE A 285 8.50 20.04 16.24
C PHE A 285 8.54 18.85 15.30
N TYR A 286 7.46 18.53 14.59
CA TYR A 286 7.49 17.50 13.57
C TYR A 286 8.46 17.84 12.45
N HIS A 287 8.41 19.05 11.86
CA HIS A 287 9.32 19.37 10.75
C HIS A 287 10.77 19.39 11.21
N MET A 288 11.06 19.96 12.39
CA MET A 288 12.41 19.95 12.96
C MET A 288 12.92 18.51 13.18
N SER A 289 12.14 17.69 13.86
CA SER A 289 12.52 16.31 14.17
C SER A 289 12.61 15.43 12.92
N ALA A 290 11.77 15.67 11.91
CA ALA A 290 11.82 14.98 10.61
C ALA A 290 13.12 15.28 9.86
N VAL A 291 13.46 16.57 9.68
CA VAL A 291 14.66 16.96 8.93
C VAL A 291 15.94 16.56 9.69
N LEU A 292 15.94 16.70 11.01
CA LEU A 292 17.07 16.26 11.85
C LEU A 292 17.28 14.74 11.76
N SER A 293 16.19 13.97 11.75
CA SER A 293 16.22 12.52 11.53
C SER A 293 16.83 12.19 10.16
N MET A 294 16.37 12.83 9.08
CA MET A 294 16.89 12.59 7.72
C MET A 294 18.40 12.85 7.61
N LEU A 295 18.86 13.99 8.12
CA LEU A 295 20.27 14.38 8.08
C LEU A 295 21.16 13.42 8.89
N SER A 296 20.69 13.02 10.07
CA SER A 296 21.42 12.10 10.95
C SER A 296 21.43 10.68 10.37
N PHE A 297 20.30 10.21 9.85
CA PHE A 297 20.17 8.91 9.20
C PHE A 297 21.10 8.80 7.99
N LEU A 298 21.19 9.84 7.16
CA LEU A 298 22.09 9.86 6.02
C LEU A 298 23.55 9.62 6.44
N TYR A 299 24.00 10.28 7.52
CA TYR A 299 25.35 10.05 8.05
C TYR A 299 25.55 8.61 8.53
N VAL A 300 24.60 8.09 9.33
CA VAL A 300 24.64 6.72 9.87
C VAL A 300 24.69 5.69 8.74
N LEU A 301 23.84 5.84 7.73
CA LEU A 301 23.71 4.96 6.59
C LEU A 301 24.98 4.97 5.73
N ILE A 302 25.50 6.16 5.40
CA ILE A 302 26.74 6.29 4.64
C ILE A 302 27.91 5.71 5.41
N TYR A 303 28.02 5.97 6.72
CA TYR A 303 29.08 5.40 7.56
C TYR A 303 29.02 3.88 7.55
N ALA A 304 27.83 3.30 7.79
CA ALA A 304 27.62 1.85 7.80
C ALA A 304 27.99 1.22 6.45
N PHE A 305 27.46 1.74 5.34
CA PHE A 305 27.75 1.23 4.00
C PHE A 305 29.22 1.38 3.63
N ARG A 306 29.83 2.51 3.96
CA ARG A 306 31.24 2.77 3.65
C ARG A 306 32.20 1.86 4.40
N PHE A 307 31.93 1.56 5.66
CA PHE A 307 32.88 0.81 6.48
C PHE A 307 32.54 -0.66 6.63
N SER A 308 31.33 -1.06 6.27
CA SER A 308 30.86 -2.46 6.38
C SER A 308 30.54 -3.06 5.01
N LEU A 309 30.17 -2.25 4.00
CA LEU A 309 29.69 -2.71 2.69
C LEU A 309 30.42 -2.07 1.50
N ASN A 310 31.61 -1.49 1.73
CA ASN A 310 32.45 -0.92 0.66
C ASN A 310 33.32 -1.99 0.00
N LYS A 311 32.64 -3.03 -0.48
CA LYS A 311 33.20 -4.08 -1.33
C LYS A 311 32.18 -4.33 -2.44
N THR A 312 32.67 -4.66 -3.62
CA THR A 312 31.82 -5.15 -4.70
C THR A 312 32.18 -6.59 -4.99
N ASN A 313 31.18 -7.35 -5.41
CA ASN A 313 31.34 -8.65 -6.04
C ASN A 313 30.55 -8.61 -7.35
N TRP A 314 30.67 -9.68 -8.15
CA TRP A 314 30.01 -9.76 -9.45
C TRP A 314 28.49 -9.50 -9.36
N LEU A 315 27.85 -9.98 -8.28
CA LEU A 315 26.42 -9.79 -8.03
C LEU A 315 26.10 -8.31 -7.79
N MET A 316 26.80 -7.66 -6.87
CA MET A 316 26.60 -6.23 -6.58
C MET A 316 26.90 -5.35 -7.80
N ASP A 317 27.93 -5.68 -8.59
CA ASP A 317 28.20 -4.97 -9.83
C ASP A 317 27.02 -5.05 -10.80
N GLU A 318 26.41 -6.22 -10.97
CA GLU A 318 25.24 -6.37 -11.81
C GLU A 318 24.02 -5.65 -11.27
N LEU A 319 23.71 -5.82 -9.98
CA LEU A 319 22.58 -5.14 -9.36
C LEU A 319 22.73 -3.61 -9.47
N ASN A 320 23.95 -3.11 -9.28
CA ASN A 320 24.27 -1.69 -9.44
C ASN A 320 24.03 -1.21 -10.88
N ASN A 321 24.39 -2.02 -11.88
CA ASN A 321 24.18 -1.73 -13.29
C ASN A 321 22.70 -1.70 -13.65
N SER A 322 21.89 -2.55 -13.01
CA SER A 322 20.49 -2.80 -13.41
C SER A 322 19.46 -2.11 -12.51
N SER A 323 19.87 -1.60 -11.34
CA SER A 323 19.03 -1.01 -10.29
C SER A 323 17.89 -0.11 -10.79
N TYR A 324 18.18 0.90 -11.62
CA TYR A 324 17.13 1.76 -12.17
C TYR A 324 16.17 1.03 -13.12
N SER A 325 16.70 0.24 -14.06
CA SER A 325 15.88 -0.52 -15.01
C SER A 325 15.00 -1.58 -14.31
N VAL A 326 15.49 -2.17 -13.22
CA VAL A 326 14.76 -3.12 -12.38
C VAL A 326 13.54 -2.47 -11.76
N TYR A 327 13.67 -1.28 -11.17
CA TYR A 327 12.52 -0.54 -10.61
C TYR A 327 11.41 -0.31 -11.64
N ILE A 328 11.78 -0.02 -12.89
CA ILE A 328 10.84 0.24 -13.99
C ILE A 328 10.08 -1.03 -14.43
N ILE A 329 10.75 -2.18 -14.52
CA ILE A 329 10.15 -3.45 -14.96
C ILE A 329 9.35 -4.13 -13.84
N HIS A 330 9.68 -3.79 -12.59
CA HIS A 330 9.20 -4.43 -11.38
C HIS A 330 7.68 -4.41 -11.20
N LEU A 331 6.98 -3.34 -11.58
CA LEU A 331 5.52 -3.25 -11.38
C LEU A 331 4.77 -4.34 -12.15
N VAL A 332 5.18 -4.67 -13.37
CA VAL A 332 4.54 -5.74 -14.16
C VAL A 332 4.90 -7.10 -13.63
N VAL A 333 6.18 -7.31 -13.36
CA VAL A 333 6.69 -8.58 -12.85
C VAL A 333 6.00 -8.93 -11.54
N MET A 334 5.82 -7.95 -10.67
CA MET A 334 5.07 -8.11 -9.43
C MET A 334 3.63 -8.55 -9.69
N GLY A 335 2.92 -7.96 -10.65
CA GLY A 335 1.55 -8.37 -10.97
C GLY A 335 1.46 -9.80 -11.43
N VAL A 336 2.33 -10.18 -12.37
CA VAL A 336 2.35 -11.55 -12.91
C VAL A 336 2.66 -12.56 -11.80
N ILE A 337 3.67 -12.30 -10.96
CA ILE A 337 4.05 -13.21 -9.87
C ILE A 337 2.97 -13.23 -8.77
N ALA A 338 2.40 -12.06 -8.45
CA ALA A 338 1.39 -11.95 -7.40
C ALA A 338 0.12 -12.74 -7.74
N VAL A 339 -0.31 -12.73 -9.01
CA VAL A 339 -1.43 -13.55 -9.50
C VAL A 339 -1.13 -15.04 -9.28
N GLY A 340 0.07 -15.51 -9.63
CA GLY A 340 0.45 -16.91 -9.42
C GLY A 340 0.51 -17.33 -7.95
N LEU A 341 0.83 -16.40 -7.05
CA LEU A 341 0.89 -16.64 -5.60
C LEU A 341 -0.46 -16.44 -4.88
N LEU A 342 -1.48 -15.89 -5.55
CA LEU A 342 -2.76 -15.52 -4.95
C LEU A 342 -3.43 -16.73 -4.29
N TYR A 343 -3.50 -17.85 -5.02
CA TYR A 343 -4.13 -19.10 -4.57
C TYR A 343 -3.17 -20.08 -3.90
N ALA A 344 -1.90 -19.71 -3.68
CA ALA A 344 -0.95 -20.60 -3.03
C ALA A 344 -1.34 -20.82 -1.55
N PRO A 345 -1.36 -22.07 -1.04
CA PRO A 345 -1.73 -22.37 0.35
C PRO A 345 -0.54 -22.15 1.30
N VAL A 346 0.07 -20.95 1.26
CA VAL A 346 1.21 -20.57 2.11
C VAL A 346 0.92 -19.29 2.88
N PRO A 347 1.52 -19.09 4.08
CA PRO A 347 1.24 -17.91 4.90
C PRO A 347 1.53 -16.60 4.17
N ALA A 348 0.76 -15.54 4.46
CA ALA A 348 0.87 -14.26 3.77
C ALA A 348 2.28 -13.62 3.85
N LEU A 349 2.96 -13.76 5.00
CA LEU A 349 4.36 -13.31 5.13
C LEU A 349 5.31 -14.06 4.17
N VAL A 350 5.07 -15.37 3.97
CA VAL A 350 5.85 -16.19 3.03
C VAL A 350 5.51 -15.78 1.60
N LYS A 351 4.24 -15.56 1.26
CA LYS A 351 3.84 -14.99 -0.06
C LYS A 351 4.55 -13.66 -0.33
N TYR A 352 4.61 -12.79 0.67
CA TYR A 352 5.25 -11.48 0.56
C TYR A 352 6.77 -11.58 0.35
N ALA A 353 7.45 -12.44 1.12
CA ALA A 353 8.87 -12.70 0.95
C ALA A 353 9.18 -13.31 -0.42
N VAL A 354 8.41 -14.31 -0.84
CA VAL A 354 8.53 -14.97 -2.15
C VAL A 354 8.26 -13.98 -3.28
N LEU A 355 7.18 -13.20 -3.20
CA LEU A 355 6.86 -12.15 -4.19
C LEU A 355 8.02 -11.17 -4.32
N THR A 356 8.55 -10.67 -3.20
CA THR A 356 9.63 -9.67 -3.23
C THR A 356 10.89 -10.23 -3.89
N ILE A 357 11.32 -11.42 -3.45
CA ILE A 357 12.53 -12.07 -3.97
C ILE A 357 12.36 -12.40 -5.45
N LEU A 358 11.25 -13.04 -5.84
CA LEU A 358 10.98 -13.39 -7.24
C LEU A 358 10.83 -12.16 -8.12
N THR A 359 10.14 -11.11 -7.64
CA THR A 359 9.95 -9.87 -8.40
C THR A 359 11.29 -9.22 -8.68
N TYR A 360 12.15 -9.11 -7.68
CA TYR A 360 13.48 -8.55 -7.85
C TYR A 360 14.33 -9.41 -8.79
N ALA A 361 14.31 -10.74 -8.64
CA ALA A 361 15.08 -11.66 -9.47
C ALA A 361 14.65 -11.65 -10.95
N VAL A 362 13.34 -11.78 -11.21
CA VAL A 362 12.77 -11.80 -12.57
C VAL A 362 12.95 -10.45 -13.25
N SER A 363 12.78 -9.33 -12.52
CA SER A 363 13.04 -8.00 -13.07
C SER A 363 14.50 -7.84 -13.50
N ASN A 364 15.46 -8.32 -12.70
CA ASN A 364 16.88 -8.32 -13.07
C ASN A 364 17.13 -9.21 -14.29
N LEU A 365 16.54 -10.41 -14.35
CA LEU A 365 16.67 -11.32 -15.49
C LEU A 365 16.19 -10.66 -16.79
N LEU A 366 15.03 -10.00 -16.78
CA LEU A 366 14.48 -9.31 -17.95
C LEU A 366 15.40 -8.18 -18.43
N VAL A 367 16.00 -7.40 -17.52
CA VAL A 367 17.00 -6.38 -17.89
C VAL A 367 18.22 -7.01 -18.55
N ILE A 368 18.70 -8.13 -18.03
CA ILE A 368 19.86 -8.85 -18.58
C ILE A 368 19.54 -9.38 -19.99
N VAL A 369 18.38 -10.02 -20.17
CA VAL A 369 17.92 -10.52 -21.47
C VAL A 369 17.81 -9.38 -22.48
N TYR A 370 17.17 -8.28 -22.10
CA TYR A 370 17.07 -7.09 -22.93
C TYR A 370 18.45 -6.56 -23.37
N ARG A 371 19.39 -6.44 -22.43
CA ARG A 371 20.76 -6.02 -22.77
C ARG A 371 21.41 -6.98 -23.73
N ARG A 372 21.23 -8.30 -23.59
CA ARG A 372 21.85 -9.26 -24.49
C ARG A 372 21.30 -9.17 -25.91
N VAL A 373 19.99 -9.00 -26.06
CA VAL A 373 19.32 -8.89 -27.37
C VAL A 373 19.73 -7.58 -28.08
N PHE A 374 19.81 -6.48 -27.34
CA PHE A 374 20.02 -5.15 -27.93
C PHE A 374 21.44 -4.56 -27.73
N GLN A 375 22.31 -5.22 -26.96
CA GLN A 375 23.69 -4.84 -26.61
C GLN A 375 24.58 -6.10 -26.37
N PRO A 376 25.01 -6.81 -27.44
CA PRO A 376 25.46 -8.21 -27.39
C PRO A 376 26.75 -8.56 -26.61
N ASN A 377 27.42 -7.61 -25.96
CA ASN A 377 28.73 -7.83 -25.30
C ASN A 377 28.67 -8.16 -23.79
N VAL A 378 27.65 -8.89 -23.31
CA VAL A 378 27.48 -9.20 -21.87
C VAL A 378 27.76 -10.70 -21.57
N PRO A 379 28.69 -11.05 -20.66
CA PRO A 379 29.08 -12.45 -20.39
C PRO A 379 28.06 -13.28 -19.59
N LEU A 380 28.00 -14.60 -19.88
CA LEU A 380 26.92 -15.57 -19.57
C LEU A 380 26.77 -16.03 -18.10
N LYS A 381 27.73 -15.73 -17.20
CA LYS A 381 27.76 -16.31 -15.84
C LYS A 381 26.63 -15.82 -14.89
N LEU A 382 25.77 -14.92 -15.36
CA LEU A 382 24.73 -14.22 -14.58
C LEU A 382 23.34 -14.88 -14.61
N ALA A 383 22.99 -15.56 -15.72
CA ALA A 383 21.65 -16.12 -15.87
C ALA A 383 21.41 -17.26 -14.88
N THR A 384 22.44 -18.03 -14.56
CA THR A 384 22.34 -19.20 -13.69
C THR A 384 22.04 -18.84 -12.24
N GLY A 385 22.63 -17.78 -11.67
CA GLY A 385 22.40 -17.41 -10.25
C GLY A 385 20.99 -16.91 -9.95
N ALA A 386 20.45 -16.01 -10.79
CA ALA A 386 19.10 -15.48 -10.61
C ALA A 386 18.02 -16.53 -10.95
N VAL A 387 18.28 -17.38 -11.95
CA VAL A 387 17.41 -18.52 -12.28
C VAL A 387 17.44 -19.57 -11.18
N MET A 388 18.58 -19.84 -10.55
CA MET A 388 18.68 -20.81 -9.44
C MET A 388 17.90 -20.38 -8.20
N VAL A 389 17.94 -19.09 -7.82
CA VAL A 389 17.14 -18.58 -6.68
C VAL A 389 15.65 -18.57 -7.02
N GLY A 390 15.28 -18.13 -8.23
CA GLY A 390 13.90 -18.14 -8.70
C GLY A 390 13.33 -19.56 -8.84
N ALA A 391 14.12 -20.49 -9.38
CA ALA A 391 13.77 -21.90 -9.53
C ALA A 391 13.72 -22.62 -8.18
N PHE A 392 14.60 -22.31 -7.23
CA PHE A 392 14.56 -22.88 -5.88
C PHE A 392 13.26 -22.50 -5.15
N PHE A 393 12.86 -21.23 -5.18
CA PHE A 393 11.60 -20.80 -4.56
C PHE A 393 10.36 -21.24 -5.35
N ALA A 394 10.40 -21.26 -6.68
CA ALA A 394 9.33 -21.86 -7.49
C ALA A 394 9.18 -23.36 -7.22
N PHE A 395 10.29 -24.08 -7.02
CA PHE A 395 10.29 -25.49 -6.64
C PHE A 395 9.72 -25.71 -5.23
N ILE A 396 9.96 -24.80 -4.27
CA ILE A 396 9.30 -24.82 -2.95
C ILE A 396 7.79 -24.61 -3.08
N VAL A 397 7.34 -23.68 -3.94
CA VAL A 397 5.90 -23.42 -4.16
C VAL A 397 5.22 -24.60 -4.85
N ILE A 398 5.84 -25.15 -5.90
CA ILE A 398 5.35 -26.34 -6.62
C ILE A 398 5.42 -27.60 -5.73
N GLY A 399 6.47 -27.71 -4.89
CA GLY A 399 6.63 -28.79 -3.91
C GLY A 399 5.59 -28.73 -2.80
N SER A 400 5.16 -27.52 -2.40
CA SER A 400 4.09 -27.30 -1.42
C SER A 400 2.70 -27.66 -1.97
N GLN A 401 2.49 -27.59 -3.29
CA GLN A 401 1.27 -28.10 -3.95
C GLN A 401 1.20 -29.63 -3.98
N LYS A 402 2.35 -30.33 -3.89
CA LYS A 402 2.41 -31.80 -3.91
C LYS A 402 2.10 -32.47 -2.58
N SER A 403 1.97 -31.72 -1.48
CA SER A 403 1.68 -32.26 -0.14
C SER A 403 0.20 -32.20 0.27
N ALA A 404 -0.68 -31.69 -0.58
CA ALA A 404 -2.13 -31.79 -0.40
C ALA A 404 -2.66 -32.97 -1.23
N THR A 405 -2.12 -34.17 -1.01
CA THR A 405 -2.80 -35.40 -1.40
C THR A 405 -3.97 -35.57 -0.44
N ALA A 406 -5.17 -35.30 -0.95
CA ALA A 406 -6.43 -35.59 -0.28
C ALA A 406 -6.44 -37.04 0.24
N GLU A 407 -6.89 -37.22 1.48
CA GLU A 407 -7.32 -38.54 1.95
C GLU A 407 -8.45 -39.04 1.04
N PRO A 408 -8.50 -40.35 0.74
CA PRO A 408 -9.46 -40.88 -0.20
C PRO A 408 -10.88 -40.71 0.35
N GLU A 409 -11.70 -39.92 -0.36
CA GLU A 409 -13.14 -39.88 -0.18
C GLU A 409 -13.70 -41.30 -0.19
N GLN A 410 -14.49 -41.62 0.84
CA GLN A 410 -15.34 -42.79 0.85
C GLN A 410 -16.26 -42.75 -0.39
N PRO A 411 -16.51 -43.88 -1.05
CA PRO A 411 -17.24 -43.88 -2.31
C PRO A 411 -18.64 -43.32 -2.08
N ALA A 412 -18.96 -42.28 -2.86
CA ALA A 412 -20.25 -41.64 -2.92
C ALA A 412 -21.36 -42.69 -3.06
N LYS A 413 -22.30 -42.69 -2.11
CA LYS A 413 -23.64 -43.20 -2.38
C LYS A 413 -24.17 -42.37 -3.55
N GLN A 414 -24.51 -43.06 -4.63
CA GLN A 414 -25.29 -42.52 -5.72
C GLN A 414 -26.56 -41.91 -5.12
N VAL A 415 -26.68 -40.59 -5.19
CA VAL A 415 -27.95 -39.89 -5.04
C VAL A 415 -28.22 -39.21 -6.36
N GLU A 416 -29.38 -39.54 -6.91
CA GLU A 416 -29.88 -39.15 -8.22
C GLU A 416 -29.73 -37.65 -8.49
N VAL A 417 -29.33 -37.33 -9.72
CA VAL A 417 -29.33 -35.97 -10.28
C VAL A 417 -30.79 -35.48 -10.31
N LYS A 418 -31.16 -34.60 -9.38
CA LYS A 418 -32.35 -33.76 -9.50
C LYS A 418 -31.94 -32.37 -9.99
N ALA A 419 -32.73 -31.85 -10.93
CA ALA A 419 -32.46 -30.68 -11.72
C ALA A 419 -31.97 -29.48 -10.89
N ASN A 420 -30.78 -28.99 -11.20
CA ASN A 420 -30.23 -27.78 -10.61
C ASN A 420 -31.03 -26.56 -11.13
N PRO A 421 -31.62 -25.71 -10.28
CA PRO A 421 -32.37 -24.55 -10.75
C PRO A 421 -31.48 -23.61 -11.59
N LYS A 422 -32.01 -23.07 -12.67
CA LYS A 422 -31.26 -22.28 -13.68
C LYS A 422 -30.66 -20.97 -13.14
N VAL A 423 -31.12 -20.52 -11.96
CA VAL A 423 -30.79 -19.26 -11.28
C VAL A 423 -30.27 -19.59 -9.87
N SER A 424 -29.22 -18.89 -9.41
CA SER A 424 -28.64 -19.14 -8.09
C SER A 424 -29.62 -18.77 -6.95
N LEU A 425 -29.50 -19.43 -5.79
CA LEU A 425 -30.40 -19.17 -4.64
C LEU A 425 -30.34 -17.70 -4.17
N HIS A 426 -29.17 -17.07 -4.18
CA HIS A 426 -29.04 -15.63 -3.88
C HIS A 426 -29.79 -14.75 -4.87
N GLU A 427 -29.65 -15.05 -6.16
CA GLU A 427 -30.30 -14.29 -7.23
C GLU A 427 -31.83 -14.43 -7.17
N ALA A 428 -32.34 -15.64 -6.89
CA ALA A 428 -33.77 -15.86 -6.65
C ALA A 428 -34.31 -14.98 -5.52
N ILE A 429 -33.58 -14.87 -4.41
CA ILE A 429 -33.98 -14.04 -3.25
C ILE A 429 -33.94 -12.54 -3.59
N VAL A 430 -32.93 -12.09 -4.33
CA VAL A 430 -32.82 -10.70 -4.79
C VAL A 430 -34.01 -10.36 -5.69
N LEU A 431 -34.29 -11.20 -6.68
CA LEU A 431 -35.41 -11.04 -7.62
C LEU A 431 -36.78 -11.17 -6.94
N GLY A 432 -36.85 -11.82 -5.78
CA GLY A 432 -38.11 -12.08 -5.09
C GLY A 432 -38.87 -13.26 -5.70
N ASP A 433 -38.17 -14.20 -6.36
CA ASP A 433 -38.73 -15.41 -6.95
C ASP A 433 -38.88 -16.51 -5.90
N MET A 434 -40.05 -16.56 -5.26
CA MET A 434 -40.34 -17.55 -4.22
C MET A 434 -40.40 -18.99 -4.76
N GLU A 435 -40.81 -19.17 -6.03
CA GLU A 435 -40.89 -20.47 -6.65
C GLU A 435 -39.48 -21.07 -6.83
N ALA A 436 -38.53 -20.26 -7.31
CA ALA A 436 -37.13 -20.67 -7.41
C ALA A 436 -36.52 -20.98 -6.03
N VAL A 437 -36.84 -20.19 -4.98
CA VAL A 437 -36.39 -20.47 -3.61
C VAL A 437 -36.96 -21.81 -3.10
N GLN A 438 -38.24 -22.09 -3.33
CA GLN A 438 -38.85 -23.37 -2.96
C GLN A 438 -38.25 -24.55 -3.73
N GLN A 439 -37.91 -24.36 -5.01
CA GLN A 439 -37.23 -25.38 -5.80
C GLN A 439 -35.84 -25.71 -5.23
N HIS A 440 -35.06 -24.69 -4.84
CA HIS A 440 -33.76 -24.89 -4.17
C HIS A 440 -33.88 -25.62 -2.83
N ILE A 441 -34.91 -25.30 -2.04
CA ILE A 441 -35.21 -26.02 -0.79
C ILE A 441 -35.59 -27.49 -1.09
N ALA A 442 -36.47 -27.72 -2.06
CA ALA A 442 -36.95 -29.05 -2.43
C ALA A 442 -35.86 -29.93 -3.08
N SER A 443 -34.89 -29.32 -3.76
CA SER A 443 -33.74 -30.03 -4.34
C SER A 443 -32.67 -30.39 -3.32
N GLY A 444 -32.77 -29.90 -2.07
CA GLY A 444 -31.74 -30.10 -1.05
C GLY A 444 -30.45 -29.34 -1.34
N SER A 445 -30.53 -28.21 -2.05
CA SER A 445 -29.38 -27.34 -2.29
C SER A 445 -28.79 -26.84 -0.97
N ASP A 446 -27.48 -26.54 -0.95
CA ASP A 446 -26.84 -25.95 0.23
C ASP A 446 -27.42 -24.55 0.52
N LEU A 447 -28.24 -24.46 1.57
CA LEU A 447 -28.88 -23.22 2.02
C LEU A 447 -27.91 -22.25 2.71
N ASN A 448 -26.65 -22.65 2.91
CA ASN A 448 -25.59 -21.86 3.51
C ASN A 448 -24.50 -21.48 2.49
N ILE A 449 -24.79 -21.62 1.20
CA ILE A 449 -23.88 -21.23 0.13
C ILE A 449 -23.44 -19.77 0.30
N LYS A 450 -22.15 -19.51 0.09
CA LYS A 450 -21.57 -18.16 0.23
C LYS A 450 -21.71 -17.40 -1.08
N GLU A 451 -22.24 -16.18 -1.02
CA GLU A 451 -22.08 -15.26 -2.15
C GLU A 451 -20.64 -14.75 -2.27
N SER A 452 -20.21 -14.42 -3.49
CA SER A 452 -18.81 -14.24 -3.88
C SER A 452 -18.13 -12.95 -3.37
N SER A 453 -18.88 -11.91 -3.01
CA SER A 453 -18.36 -10.57 -2.72
C SER A 453 -18.04 -10.35 -1.24
N GLY A 454 -18.75 -11.01 -0.34
CA GLY A 454 -18.73 -10.80 1.11
C GLY A 454 -19.07 -12.06 1.92
N GLY A 455 -19.32 -13.19 1.25
CA GLY A 455 -19.55 -14.48 1.89
C GLY A 455 -20.86 -14.54 2.66
N SER A 456 -21.87 -13.74 2.30
CA SER A 456 -23.18 -13.78 2.94
C SER A 456 -23.93 -15.07 2.59
N SER A 457 -24.75 -15.59 3.51
CA SER A 457 -25.66 -16.71 3.24
C SER A 457 -26.97 -16.24 2.59
N PRO A 458 -27.74 -17.12 1.94
CA PRO A 458 -29.08 -16.83 1.42
C PRO A 458 -29.98 -16.14 2.46
N LEU A 459 -29.93 -16.59 3.71
CA LEU A 459 -30.70 -16.01 4.82
C LEU A 459 -30.30 -14.54 5.11
N MET A 460 -29.01 -14.22 5.00
CA MET A 460 -28.53 -12.84 5.11
C MET A 460 -28.95 -11.98 3.92
N THR A 461 -28.98 -12.54 2.72
CA THR A 461 -29.51 -11.85 1.54
C THR A 461 -31.00 -11.54 1.74
N ALA A 462 -31.79 -12.49 2.22
CA ALA A 462 -33.20 -12.28 2.53
C ALA A 462 -33.39 -11.18 3.60
N ALA A 463 -32.56 -11.16 4.65
CA ALA A 463 -32.55 -10.12 5.67
C ALA A 463 -32.20 -8.72 5.11
N THR A 464 -31.22 -8.63 4.20
CA THR A 464 -30.85 -7.37 3.55
C THR A 464 -32.02 -6.78 2.76
N PHE A 465 -32.62 -7.60 1.88
CA PHE A 465 -33.72 -7.19 1.02
C PHE A 465 -35.09 -7.15 1.72
N GLY A 466 -35.20 -7.63 2.95
CA GLY A 466 -36.45 -7.66 3.71
C GLY A 466 -37.47 -8.66 3.17
N ARG A 467 -36.99 -9.78 2.64
CA ARG A 467 -37.83 -10.86 2.09
C ARG A 467 -38.30 -11.79 3.22
N ASN A 468 -39.27 -11.33 4.00
CA ASN A 468 -39.71 -12.04 5.21
C ASN A 468 -40.14 -13.49 4.95
N GLU A 469 -40.97 -13.74 3.93
CA GLU A 469 -41.47 -15.08 3.60
C GLU A 469 -40.34 -16.04 3.17
N MET A 470 -39.36 -15.53 2.40
CA MET A 470 -38.20 -16.31 1.98
C MET A 470 -37.26 -16.59 3.16
N ALA A 471 -37.05 -15.61 4.04
CA ALA A 471 -36.26 -15.80 5.25
C ALA A 471 -36.88 -16.88 6.15
N MET A 472 -38.20 -16.85 6.33
CA MET A 472 -38.93 -17.89 7.07
C MET A 472 -38.76 -19.26 6.43
N ALA A 473 -38.99 -19.38 5.12
CA ALA A 473 -38.85 -20.66 4.41
C ALA A 473 -37.42 -21.22 4.50
N LEU A 474 -36.39 -20.37 4.43
CA LEU A 474 -34.99 -20.79 4.60
C LEU A 474 -34.72 -21.26 6.04
N ILE A 475 -35.24 -20.57 7.05
CA ILE A 475 -35.10 -20.95 8.47
C ILE A 475 -35.80 -22.30 8.71
N GLU A 476 -37.04 -22.46 8.25
CA GLU A 476 -37.81 -23.70 8.38
C GLU A 476 -37.17 -24.88 7.64
N ALA A 477 -36.47 -24.60 6.54
CA ALA A 477 -35.69 -25.58 5.79
C ALA A 477 -34.30 -25.89 6.39
N GLY A 478 -33.95 -25.29 7.53
CA GLY A 478 -32.71 -25.59 8.26
C GLY A 478 -31.48 -24.80 7.83
N ALA A 479 -31.64 -23.61 7.23
CA ALA A 479 -30.53 -22.68 7.03
C ALA A 479 -29.88 -22.33 8.39
N ASP A 480 -28.55 -22.23 8.42
CA ASP A 480 -27.80 -21.94 9.65
C ASP A 480 -28.05 -20.48 10.10
N VAL A 481 -28.85 -20.33 11.16
CA VAL A 481 -29.18 -19.03 11.76
C VAL A 481 -27.98 -18.32 12.37
N ASN A 482 -26.89 -19.05 12.64
CA ASN A 482 -25.63 -18.55 13.21
C ASN A 482 -24.49 -18.49 12.19
N PHE A 483 -24.79 -18.67 10.91
CA PHE A 483 -23.82 -18.63 9.83
C PHE A 483 -23.00 -17.34 9.85
N ARG A 484 -21.68 -17.45 9.67
CA ARG A 484 -20.77 -16.29 9.71
C ARG A 484 -20.26 -15.94 8.31
N ASN A 485 -20.56 -14.71 7.88
CA ASN A 485 -19.98 -14.17 6.65
C ASN A 485 -18.51 -13.75 6.85
N ASN A 486 -17.88 -13.19 5.80
CA ASN A 486 -16.47 -12.80 5.84
C ASN A 486 -16.18 -11.71 6.89
N ASN A 487 -17.19 -10.93 7.28
CA ASN A 487 -17.11 -9.90 8.33
C ASN A 487 -17.47 -10.45 9.72
N GLY A 488 -17.61 -11.77 9.85
CA GLY A 488 -18.01 -12.44 11.09
C GLY A 488 -19.42 -12.07 11.54
N SER A 489 -20.21 -11.39 10.72
CA SER A 489 -21.61 -11.08 11.00
C SER A 489 -22.46 -12.33 10.82
N THR A 490 -23.55 -12.41 11.58
CA THR A 490 -24.56 -13.49 11.47
C THR A 490 -25.84 -12.97 10.80
N PRO A 491 -26.76 -13.85 10.36
CA PRO A 491 -28.11 -13.44 9.95
C PRO A 491 -28.77 -12.45 10.92
N LEU A 492 -28.57 -12.64 12.23
CA LEU A 492 -29.10 -11.75 13.27
C LEU A 492 -28.48 -10.35 13.22
N HIS A 493 -27.17 -10.24 12.97
CA HIS A 493 -26.52 -8.93 12.76
C HIS A 493 -27.12 -8.21 11.55
N THR A 494 -27.29 -8.92 10.43
CA THR A 494 -27.84 -8.32 9.20
C THR A 494 -29.30 -7.89 9.40
N ALA A 495 -30.13 -8.75 10.00
CA ALA A 495 -31.54 -8.44 10.27
C ALA A 495 -31.69 -7.28 11.25
N ALA A 496 -30.87 -7.22 12.31
CA ALA A 496 -30.86 -6.11 13.26
C ALA A 496 -30.41 -4.80 12.60
N PHE A 497 -29.32 -4.83 11.82
CA PHE A 497 -28.81 -3.64 11.12
C PHE A 497 -29.82 -3.10 10.12
N PHE A 498 -30.44 -3.93 9.27
CA PHE A 498 -31.49 -3.47 8.34
C PHE A 498 -32.88 -3.33 9.00
N CYS A 499 -32.94 -3.47 10.32
CA CYS A 499 -34.13 -3.31 11.14
C CYS A 499 -35.32 -4.17 10.67
N ARG A 500 -35.08 -5.43 10.32
CA ARG A 500 -36.12 -6.37 9.87
C ARG A 500 -36.72 -7.11 11.06
N THR A 501 -37.60 -6.44 11.80
CA THR A 501 -38.17 -6.93 13.07
C THR A 501 -38.70 -8.37 12.99
N GLU A 502 -39.45 -8.72 11.95
CA GLU A 502 -40.01 -10.08 11.81
C GLU A 502 -38.93 -11.15 11.58
N ILE A 503 -37.89 -10.84 10.81
CA ILE A 503 -36.74 -11.75 10.62
C ILE A 503 -35.93 -11.86 11.91
N VAL A 504 -35.78 -10.77 12.68
CA VAL A 504 -35.13 -10.81 14.00
C VAL A 504 -35.88 -11.76 14.94
N LYS A 505 -37.21 -11.62 15.05
CA LYS A 505 -38.04 -12.53 15.87
C LYS A 505 -37.90 -13.99 15.43
N ALA A 506 -37.95 -14.24 14.13
CA ALA A 506 -37.80 -15.58 13.58
C ALA A 506 -36.44 -16.21 13.90
N LEU A 507 -35.35 -15.45 13.73
CA LEU A 507 -34.00 -15.90 14.05
C LEU A 507 -33.84 -16.23 15.54
N LEU A 508 -34.36 -15.38 16.42
CA LEU A 508 -34.32 -15.61 17.87
C LEU A 508 -35.12 -16.85 18.28
N ALA A 509 -36.31 -17.03 17.71
CA ALA A 509 -37.14 -18.21 17.95
C ALA A 509 -36.47 -19.53 17.51
N HIS A 510 -35.52 -19.46 16.56
CA HIS A 510 -34.78 -20.61 16.03
C HIS A 510 -33.34 -20.69 16.57
N GLY A 511 -33.05 -20.03 17.70
CA GLY A 511 -31.78 -20.21 18.42
C GLY A 511 -30.59 -19.43 17.86
N ALA A 512 -30.84 -18.27 17.23
CA ALA A 512 -29.76 -17.35 16.87
C ALA A 512 -29.05 -16.84 18.14
N ASP A 513 -27.73 -16.99 18.20
CA ASP A 513 -26.89 -16.60 19.32
C ASP A 513 -26.68 -15.07 19.33
N THR A 514 -27.25 -14.42 20.34
CA THR A 514 -27.19 -12.96 20.56
C THR A 514 -25.83 -12.49 21.04
N SER A 515 -25.00 -13.39 21.57
CA SER A 515 -23.67 -13.09 22.13
C SER A 515 -22.57 -13.01 21.07
N VAL A 516 -22.87 -13.44 19.83
CA VAL A 516 -21.90 -13.44 18.74
C VAL A 516 -21.43 -12.02 18.45
N LYS A 517 -20.11 -11.82 18.47
CA LYS A 517 -19.47 -10.58 18.02
C LYS A 517 -18.98 -10.72 16.59
N ASN A 518 -19.29 -9.75 15.75
CA ASN A 518 -18.72 -9.63 14.41
C ASN A 518 -17.25 -9.19 14.47
N ASN A 519 -16.59 -9.05 13.31
CA ASN A 519 -15.18 -8.67 13.24
C ASN A 519 -14.89 -7.24 13.75
N ALA A 520 -15.92 -6.38 13.89
CA ALA A 520 -15.81 -5.07 14.52
C ALA A 520 -15.97 -5.13 16.06
N GLY A 521 -16.09 -6.33 16.63
CA GLY A 521 -16.29 -6.55 18.06
C GLY A 521 -17.72 -6.24 18.53
N SER A 522 -18.64 -5.96 17.60
CA SER A 522 -20.02 -5.61 17.90
C SER A 522 -20.95 -6.83 17.81
N THR A 523 -21.84 -6.96 18.77
CA THR A 523 -23.01 -7.83 18.74
C THR A 523 -24.14 -7.24 17.89
N ALA A 524 -25.16 -8.04 17.60
CA ALA A 524 -26.37 -7.56 16.95
C ALA A 524 -27.04 -6.40 17.74
N LEU A 525 -27.03 -6.47 19.08
CA LEU A 525 -27.55 -5.42 19.95
C LEU A 525 -26.75 -4.12 19.81
N GLU A 526 -25.43 -4.20 19.87
CA GLU A 526 -24.56 -3.02 19.74
C GLU A 526 -24.75 -2.33 18.38
N SER A 527 -25.05 -3.08 17.31
CA SER A 527 -25.30 -2.52 15.98
C SER A 527 -26.54 -1.61 15.89
N VAL A 528 -27.55 -1.83 16.74
CA VAL A 528 -28.79 -1.03 16.78
C VAL A 528 -28.73 0.11 17.78
N LEU A 529 -27.82 0.07 18.76
CA LEU A 529 -27.62 1.14 19.75
C LEU A 529 -26.85 2.34 19.20
N VAL A 530 -26.08 2.18 18.11
CA VAL A 530 -25.36 3.29 17.47
C VAL A 530 -26.37 4.32 16.91
N PRO A 531 -26.24 5.63 17.17
CA PRO A 531 -27.15 6.65 16.64
C PRO A 531 -27.37 6.54 15.13
N PHE A 532 -28.62 6.68 14.66
CA PHE A 532 -28.96 6.52 13.24
C PHE A 532 -28.19 7.48 12.34
N GLU A 533 -27.98 8.70 12.82
CA GLU A 533 -27.24 9.74 12.14
C GLU A 533 -25.77 9.34 11.87
N ALA A 534 -25.16 8.55 12.77
CA ALA A 534 -23.80 8.05 12.60
C ALA A 534 -23.68 6.91 11.57
N VAL A 535 -24.74 6.12 11.39
CA VAL A 535 -24.78 5.00 10.42
C VAL A 535 -25.51 5.33 9.12
N LYS A 536 -26.11 6.53 9.01
CA LYS A 536 -26.86 6.96 7.82
C LYS A 536 -26.05 6.84 6.53
N GLY A 537 -24.77 7.25 6.56
CA GLY A 537 -23.88 7.16 5.40
C GLY A 537 -23.66 5.73 4.91
N ILE A 538 -23.74 4.74 5.80
CA ILE A 538 -23.66 3.31 5.45
C ILE A 538 -24.93 2.88 4.71
N TYR A 539 -26.11 3.27 5.21
CA TYR A 539 -27.38 3.01 4.52
C TYR A 539 -27.43 3.68 3.13
N ASP A 540 -26.95 4.93 3.01
CA ASP A 540 -26.89 5.64 1.73
C ASP A 540 -26.01 4.88 0.71
N TYR A 541 -24.89 4.32 1.17
CA TYR A 541 -24.05 3.44 0.35
C TYR A 541 -24.80 2.17 -0.10
N PHE A 542 -25.48 1.47 0.82
CA PHE A 542 -26.26 0.28 0.48
C PHE A 542 -27.40 0.60 -0.48
N GLY A 543 -28.11 1.71 -0.28
CA GLY A 543 -29.16 2.18 -1.19
C GLY A 543 -28.63 2.49 -2.59
N LYS A 544 -27.44 3.07 -2.70
CA LYS A 544 -26.80 3.34 -4.00
C LYS A 544 -26.36 2.06 -4.72
N VAL A 545 -25.76 1.10 -4.00
CA VAL A 545 -25.21 -0.12 -4.59
C VAL A 545 -26.30 -1.14 -4.92
N PHE A 546 -27.25 -1.35 -4.00
CA PHE A 546 -28.28 -2.40 -4.13
C PHE A 546 -29.65 -1.85 -4.53
N GLY A 547 -29.83 -0.54 -4.61
CA GLY A 547 -31.06 0.08 -5.13
C GLY A 547 -31.47 -0.42 -6.53
N PRO A 548 -30.54 -0.51 -7.51
CA PRO A 548 -30.83 -1.09 -8.82
C PRO A 548 -31.27 -2.57 -8.78
N LEU A 549 -30.91 -3.28 -7.70
CA LEU A 549 -31.30 -4.68 -7.46
C LEU A 549 -32.61 -4.80 -6.66
N GLY A 550 -33.30 -3.70 -6.41
CA GLY A 550 -34.61 -3.68 -5.74
C GLY A 550 -34.56 -3.44 -4.23
N LEU A 551 -33.40 -3.12 -3.64
CA LEU A 551 -33.33 -2.75 -2.24
C LEU A 551 -34.03 -1.40 -2.00
N LYS A 552 -35.12 -1.42 -1.22
CA LYS A 552 -35.82 -0.21 -0.76
C LYS A 552 -35.50 0.04 0.71
N LEU A 553 -34.86 1.17 0.98
CA LEU A 553 -34.57 1.63 2.33
C LEU A 553 -35.63 2.63 2.77
N ASP A 554 -36.30 2.31 3.88
CA ASP A 554 -37.24 3.20 4.56
C ASP A 554 -36.57 3.71 5.84
N TYR A 555 -36.07 4.94 5.79
CA TYR A 555 -35.32 5.53 6.88
C TYR A 555 -36.16 5.80 8.12
N GLU A 556 -37.45 6.14 7.96
CA GLU A 556 -38.35 6.35 9.09
C GLU A 556 -38.59 5.02 9.82
N ARG A 557 -38.92 3.96 9.07
CA ARG A 557 -39.04 2.61 9.64
C ARG A 557 -37.76 2.14 10.32
N ILE A 558 -36.59 2.38 9.71
CA ILE A 558 -35.30 2.03 10.31
C ILE A 558 -35.09 2.80 11.61
N LYS A 559 -35.40 4.10 11.64
CA LYS A 559 -35.25 4.93 12.84
C LYS A 559 -36.20 4.50 13.96
N THR A 560 -37.45 4.17 13.66
CA THR A 560 -38.46 3.80 14.65
C THR A 560 -38.32 2.35 15.15
N ALA A 561 -37.82 1.43 14.32
CA ALA A 561 -37.70 0.01 14.68
C ALA A 561 -36.45 -0.31 15.51
N ARG A 562 -35.43 0.56 15.54
CA ARG A 562 -34.18 0.31 16.29
C ARG A 562 -34.38 0.13 17.79
N PRO A 563 -35.16 0.98 18.50
CA PRO A 563 -35.45 0.77 19.91
C PRO A 563 -36.21 -0.53 20.19
N GLU A 564 -37.13 -0.92 19.30
CA GLU A 564 -37.87 -2.17 19.42
C GLU A 564 -36.94 -3.39 19.31
N ILE A 565 -36.07 -3.40 18.30
CA ILE A 565 -35.09 -4.47 18.09
C ILE A 565 -34.08 -4.53 19.23
N ALA A 566 -33.64 -3.37 19.75
CA ALA A 566 -32.75 -3.34 20.91
C ALA A 566 -33.41 -4.00 22.13
N LYS A 567 -34.71 -3.76 22.36
CA LYS A 567 -35.46 -4.41 23.44
C LYS A 567 -35.58 -5.92 23.24
N LEU A 568 -35.87 -6.38 22.02
CA LEU A 568 -35.93 -7.81 21.70
C LEU A 568 -34.59 -8.50 22.00
N LEU A 569 -33.48 -7.90 21.55
CA LEU A 569 -32.13 -8.45 21.73
C LEU A 569 -31.62 -8.39 23.17
N GLN A 570 -32.17 -7.51 24.02
CA GLN A 570 -31.86 -7.48 25.46
C GLN A 570 -32.61 -8.54 26.26
N GLN A 571 -33.73 -9.02 25.75
CA GLN A 571 -34.62 -9.98 26.41
C GLN A 571 -34.38 -11.43 25.97
N SER A 572 -33.49 -11.63 25.01
CA SER A 572 -33.15 -12.92 24.38
C SER A 572 -31.77 -13.36 24.81
#